data_AF-A0E1T4-F1
#
_entry.id   AF-A0E1T4-F1
#
_cell.length_a   1.000
_cell.length_b   1.000
_cell.length_c   1.000
_cell.angle_alpha   90.00
_cell.angle_beta   90.00
_cell.angle_gamma   90.00
#
_symmetry.space_group_name_H-M   'P 1'
#
loop_
_entity.id
_entity.type
_entity.pdbx_description
1 polymer ?
#
loop_
_entity_poly.entity_id
_entity_poly.type
_entity_poly.pdbx_seq_one_letter_code
_entity_poly.pdbx_strand_id
1 'polypeptide(L)'
;MESKKLSKIIELIFLSIAWLSVMACLIRTDFNFPFAFFCYYLWISRDDKANSLMLMVLNGILILVDLIWLLSVGSIWTATEKNNPVWGHLHGLHVFVIFISIVNVLLKVGVIVAINSYRGNQSQVAGSLQNPQQSGLNDVSQNRQVPYGQY
;
A
#
# COMPACT_ATOMS: atom_id res chain seq x y z
N MET A 1 -12.83 -10.42 11.95
CA MET A 1 -12.67 -9.19 12.75
C MET A 1 -11.34 -8.49 12.48
N GLU A 2 -10.26 -9.23 12.19
CA GLU A 2 -8.93 -8.66 11.89
C GLU A 2 -8.86 -7.85 10.58
N SER A 3 -9.56 -8.25 9.53
CA SER A 3 -9.56 -7.53 8.24
C SER A 3 -10.07 -6.10 8.35
N LYS A 4 -11.09 -5.84 9.18
CA LYS A 4 -11.60 -4.48 9.42
C LYS A 4 -10.59 -3.62 10.18
N LYS A 5 -9.84 -4.20 11.13
CA LYS A 5 -8.78 -3.49 11.86
C LYS A 5 -7.61 -3.12 10.93
N LEU A 6 -7.14 -4.07 10.12
CA LEU A 6 -6.11 -3.83 9.10
C LEU A 6 -6.52 -2.75 8.10
N SER A 7 -7.78 -2.74 7.67
CA SER A 7 -8.29 -1.73 6.75
C SER A 7 -8.19 -0.31 7.32
N LYS A 8 -8.56 -0.14 8.60
CA LYS A 8 -8.45 1.16 9.30
C LYS A 8 -6.99 1.58 9.53
N ILE A 9 -6.10 0.62 9.79
CA ILE A 9 -4.67 0.90 9.94
C ILE A 9 -4.11 1.42 8.61
N ILE A 10 -4.43 0.77 7.48
CA ILE A 10 -3.96 1.21 6.16
C ILE A 10 -4.49 2.61 5.82
N GLU A 11 -5.76 2.88 6.13
CA GLU A 11 -6.38 4.19 5.97
C GLU A 11 -5.64 5.27 6.79
N LEU A 12 -5.35 4.99 8.06
CA LEU A 12 -4.60 5.88 8.94
C LEU A 12 -3.18 6.15 8.43
N ILE A 13 -2.51 5.12 7.90
CA ILE A 13 -1.16 5.28 7.33
C ILE A 13 -1.21 6.17 6.08
N PHE A 14 -2.16 5.98 5.17
CA PHE A 14 -2.31 6.86 4.01
C PHE A 14 -2.57 8.31 4.41
N LEU A 15 -3.42 8.55 5.41
CA LEU A 15 -3.68 9.88 5.94
C LEU A 15 -2.42 10.51 6.56
N SER A 16 -1.62 9.71 7.27
CA SER A 16 -0.35 10.14 7.86
C SER A 16 0.68 10.52 6.79
N ILE A 17 0.79 9.72 5.72
CA ILE A 17 1.65 10.03 4.57
C ILE A 17 1.19 11.34 3.92
N ALA A 18 -0.11 11.52 3.71
CA ALA A 18 -0.65 12.74 3.11
C ALA A 18 -0.31 13.97 3.98
N TRP A 19 -0.49 13.88 5.30
CA TRP A 19 -0.18 14.97 6.23
C TRP A 19 1.31 15.32 6.25
N LEU A 20 2.19 14.32 6.34
CA LEU A 20 3.64 14.51 6.26
C LEU A 20 4.08 15.07 4.91
N SER A 21 3.42 14.65 3.83
CA SER A 21 3.67 15.16 2.49
C SER A 21 3.30 16.63 2.35
N VAL A 22 2.20 17.10 2.97
CA VAL A 22 1.86 18.54 3.00
C VAL A 22 2.99 19.36 3.65
N MET A 23 3.56 18.87 4.75
CA MET A 23 4.67 19.55 5.42
C MET A 23 5.92 19.60 4.53
N ALA A 24 6.22 18.52 3.80
CA ALA A 24 7.31 18.50 2.82
C ALA A 24 7.03 19.46 1.64
N CYS A 25 5.77 19.57 1.18
CA CYS A 25 5.35 20.44 0.08
C CYS A 25 5.57 21.94 0.36
N LEU A 26 5.60 22.36 1.63
CA LEU A 26 5.84 23.76 2.01
C LEU A 26 7.29 24.20 1.76
N ILE A 27 8.21 23.24 1.73
CA ILE A 27 9.65 23.50 1.59
C ILE A 27 10.11 23.14 0.18
N ARG A 28 9.47 22.14 -0.44
CA ARG A 28 9.86 21.60 -1.73
C ARG A 28 8.63 21.28 -2.57
N THR A 29 8.70 21.51 -3.87
CA THR A 29 7.71 20.97 -4.82
C THR A 29 7.77 19.45 -4.83
N ASP A 30 6.74 18.81 -4.28
CA ASP A 30 6.64 17.37 -4.16
C ASP A 30 5.27 16.88 -4.63
N PHE A 31 5.26 15.77 -5.38
CA PHE A 31 4.03 15.13 -5.86
C PHE A 31 3.49 14.10 -4.87
N ASN A 32 4.20 13.83 -3.78
CA ASN A 32 3.78 12.85 -2.78
C ASN A 32 2.40 13.13 -2.18
N PHE A 33 2.05 14.40 -1.96
CA PHE A 33 0.76 14.78 -1.41
C PHE A 33 -0.43 14.37 -2.30
N PRO A 34 -0.55 14.85 -3.57
CA PRO A 34 -1.68 14.49 -4.42
C PRO A 34 -1.76 12.98 -4.67
N PHE A 35 -0.62 12.29 -4.79
CA PHE A 35 -0.64 10.83 -4.98
C PHE A 35 -0.99 10.05 -3.72
N ALA A 36 -0.60 10.52 -2.53
CA ALA A 36 -1.03 9.91 -1.26
C ALA A 36 -2.54 10.08 -1.06
N PHE A 37 -3.07 11.27 -1.39
CA PHE A 37 -4.51 11.53 -1.35
C PHE A 37 -5.29 10.69 -2.38
N PHE A 38 -4.74 10.55 -3.58
CA PHE A 38 -5.30 9.65 -4.60
C PHE A 38 -5.29 8.19 -4.16
N CYS A 39 -4.21 7.70 -3.56
CA CYS A 39 -4.15 6.35 -3.00
C CYS A 39 -5.17 6.14 -1.88
N TYR A 40 -5.33 7.13 -1.00
CA TYR A 40 -6.35 7.11 0.05
C TYR A 40 -7.76 6.97 -0.55
N TYR A 41 -8.07 7.78 -1.58
CA TYR A 41 -9.37 7.72 -2.25
C TYR A 41 -9.62 6.36 -2.91
N LEU A 42 -8.62 5.82 -3.62
CA LEU A 42 -8.70 4.49 -4.22
C LEU A 42 -8.86 3.37 -3.18
N TRP A 43 -8.29 3.54 -1.99
CA TRP A 43 -8.44 2.57 -0.90
C TRP A 43 -9.87 2.55 -0.35
N ILE A 44 -10.47 3.72 -0.12
CA ILE A 44 -11.84 3.82 0.42
C ILE A 44 -12.90 3.45 -0.62
N SER A 45 -12.65 3.73 -1.91
CA SER A 45 -13.57 3.42 -3.01
C SER A 45 -13.43 2.02 -3.59
N ARG A 46 -12.67 1.11 -2.97
CA ARG A 46 -12.50 -0.25 -3.51
C ARG A 46 -13.73 -1.12 -3.22
N ASP A 47 -14.29 -1.70 -4.28
CA ASP A 47 -15.16 -2.88 -4.19
C ASP A 47 -14.44 -4.18 -4.61
N ASP A 48 -13.30 -4.10 -5.32
CA ASP A 48 -12.68 -5.25 -5.99
C ASP A 48 -11.16 -5.41 -5.77
N LYS A 49 -10.65 -6.64 -5.98
CA LYS A 49 -9.23 -7.04 -5.84
C LYS A 49 -8.30 -6.32 -6.82
N ALA A 50 -8.77 -5.94 -8.00
CA ALA A 50 -7.95 -5.29 -9.03
C ALA A 50 -7.34 -3.95 -8.55
N ASN A 51 -8.06 -3.20 -7.71
CA ASN A 51 -7.61 -1.92 -7.16
C ASN A 51 -6.40 -2.06 -6.22
N SER A 52 -6.21 -3.25 -5.61
CA SER A 52 -5.10 -3.48 -4.68
C SER A 52 -3.73 -3.59 -5.36
N LEU A 53 -3.67 -4.10 -6.59
CA LEU A 53 -2.43 -4.19 -7.36
C LEU A 53 -2.01 -2.80 -7.87
N MET A 54 -2.99 -2.02 -8.35
CA MET A 54 -2.73 -0.64 -8.79
C MET A 54 -2.18 0.23 -7.66
N LEU A 55 -2.74 0.13 -6.45
CA LEU A 55 -2.24 0.83 -5.27
C LEU A 55 -0.79 0.46 -4.92
N MET A 56 -0.45 -0.83 -5.02
CA MET A 56 0.90 -1.31 -4.75
C MET A 56 1.91 -0.79 -5.79
N VAL A 57 1.55 -0.83 -7.07
CA VAL A 57 2.39 -0.29 -8.15
C VAL A 57 2.59 1.22 -7.99
N LEU A 58 1.51 1.96 -7.70
CA LEU A 58 1.59 3.42 -7.55
C LEU A 58 2.48 3.81 -6.37
N ASN A 59 2.35 3.14 -5.22
CA ASN A 59 3.24 3.37 -4.08
C ASN A 59 4.69 2.96 -4.39
N GLY A 60 4.91 1.89 -5.16
CA GLY A 60 6.23 1.47 -5.61
C GLY A 60 6.93 2.54 -6.46
N ILE A 61 6.21 3.13 -7.42
CA ILE A 61 6.73 4.23 -8.25
C ILE A 61 7.08 5.44 -7.38
N LEU A 62 6.22 5.81 -6.42
CA LEU A 62 6.49 6.93 -5.51
C LEU A 62 7.74 6.70 -4.65
N ILE A 63 7.98 5.47 -4.19
CA ILE A 63 9.20 5.13 -3.45
C ILE A 63 10.44 5.33 -4.34
N LEU A 64 10.39 4.89 -5.60
CA LEU A 64 11.52 5.08 -6.53
C LEU A 64 11.81 6.56 -6.77
N VAL A 65 10.78 7.37 -6.98
CA VAL A 65 10.95 8.83 -7.16
C VAL A 65 11.55 9.47 -5.91
N ASP A 66 11.10 9.08 -4.71
CA ASP A 66 11.67 9.57 -3.45
C ASP A 66 13.13 9.17 -3.26
N LEU A 67 13.49 7.93 -3.62
CA LEU A 67 14.88 7.46 -3.53
C LEU A 67 15.79 8.24 -4.47
N ILE A 68 15.38 8.44 -5.73
CA ILE A 68 16.13 9.25 -6.69
C ILE A 68 16.31 10.67 -6.15
N TRP A 69 15.25 11.24 -5.58
CA TRP A 69 15.31 12.57 -5.00
C TRP A 69 16.25 12.65 -3.79
N LEU A 70 16.14 11.71 -2.85
CA LEU A 70 17.00 11.65 -1.66
C LEU A 70 18.49 11.52 -2.03
N LEU A 71 18.81 10.71 -3.03
CA LEU A 71 20.19 10.54 -3.49
C LEU A 71 20.71 11.79 -4.22
N SER A 72 19.89 12.39 -5.08
CA SER A 72 20.29 13.53 -5.91
C SER A 72 20.38 14.82 -5.11
N VAL A 73 19.38 15.09 -4.26
CA VAL A 73 19.24 16.36 -3.55
C VAL A 73 19.76 16.28 -2.12
N GLY A 74 19.68 15.10 -1.48
CA GLY A 74 20.17 14.92 -0.12
C GLY A 74 21.67 15.20 0.01
N SER A 75 22.47 14.80 -0.97
CA SER A 75 23.92 15.09 -0.99
C SER A 75 24.22 16.59 -1.08
N ILE A 76 23.45 17.33 -1.88
CA ILE A 76 23.60 18.78 -2.05
C ILE A 76 23.14 19.53 -0.80
N TRP A 77 22.02 19.09 -0.22
CA TRP A 77 21.40 19.75 0.94
C TRP A 77 22.14 19.49 2.26
N THR A 78 22.89 18.40 2.33
CA THR A 78 23.79 18.09 3.46
C THR A 78 25.20 18.65 3.29
N ALA A 79 25.59 19.02 2.07
CA ALA A 79 26.88 19.66 1.83
C ALA A 79 26.97 21.00 2.58
N THR A 80 28.00 21.14 3.41
CA THR A 80 28.26 22.35 4.18
C THR A 80 29.19 23.26 3.38
N GLU A 81 28.62 24.15 2.56
CA GLU A 81 29.43 25.17 1.90
C GLU A 81 29.72 26.33 2.85
N LYS A 82 31.02 26.58 3.10
CA LYS A 82 31.48 27.66 3.98
C LYS A 82 31.26 29.06 3.39
N ASN A 83 30.98 29.16 2.08
CA ASN A 83 30.94 30.43 1.36
C ASN A 83 29.53 31.01 1.18
N ASN A 84 28.47 30.33 1.66
CA ASN A 84 27.10 30.84 1.56
C ASN A 84 26.40 30.84 2.93
N PRO A 85 26.40 31.97 3.66
CA PRO A 85 25.81 32.04 4.99
C PRO A 85 24.30 31.77 5.01
N VAL A 86 23.58 32.10 3.93
CA VAL A 86 22.14 31.82 3.80
C VAL A 86 21.87 30.32 3.76
N TRP A 87 22.71 29.57 3.04
CA TRP A 87 22.61 28.11 2.98
C TRP A 87 22.83 27.45 4.35
N GLY A 88 23.77 27.99 5.14
CA GLY A 88 24.01 27.54 6.50
C GLY A 88 22.82 27.77 7.45
N HIS A 89 22.12 28.90 7.32
CA HIS A 89 20.94 29.19 8.14
C HIS A 89 19.75 28.26 7.82
N LEU A 90 19.62 27.81 6.56
CA LEU A 90 18.57 26.90 6.13
C LEU A 90 18.90 25.42 6.32
N HIS A 91 20.12 25.10 6.78
CA HIS A 91 20.58 23.72 6.93
C HIS A 91 19.67 22.88 7.84
N GLY A 92 19.17 23.44 8.94
CA GLY A 92 18.24 22.73 9.83
C GLY A 92 16.93 22.35 9.11
N LEU A 93 16.43 23.23 8.25
CA LEU A 93 15.22 23.02 7.47
C LEU A 93 15.45 21.98 6.36
N HIS A 94 16.62 22.00 5.72
CA HIS A 94 17.03 20.98 4.76
C HIS A 94 17.11 19.58 5.40
N VAL A 95 17.78 19.46 6.55
CA VAL A 95 17.89 18.19 7.29
C VAL A 95 16.52 17.69 7.75
N PHE A 96 15.64 18.60 8.20
CA PHE A 96 14.28 18.26 8.57
C PHE A 96 13.48 17.67 7.38
N VAL A 97 13.57 18.25 6.19
CA VAL A 97 12.89 17.69 5.00
C VAL A 97 13.45 16.33 4.62
N ILE A 98 14.76 16.13 4.69
CA ILE A 98 15.38 14.82 4.44
C ILE A 98 14.83 13.80 5.43
N PHE A 99 14.75 14.14 6.71
CA PHE A 99 14.17 13.28 7.74
C PHE A 99 12.70 12.94 7.43
N ILE A 100 11.85 13.92 7.14
CA ILE A 100 10.44 13.70 6.78
C ILE A 100 10.32 12.82 5.52
N SER A 101 11.19 13.01 4.53
CA SER A 101 11.21 12.23 3.30
C SER A 101 11.55 10.76 3.58
N ILE A 102 12.53 10.48 4.46
CA ILE A 102 12.85 9.11 4.89
C ILE A 102 11.65 8.48 5.60
N VAL A 103 10.99 9.20 6.51
CA VAL A 103 9.79 8.70 7.20
C VAL A 103 8.67 8.39 6.19
N ASN A 104 8.46 9.25 5.18
CA ASN A 104 7.48 9.00 4.12
C ASN A 104 7.80 7.72 3.32
N VAL A 105 9.06 7.47 2.97
CA VAL A 105 9.46 6.23 2.30
C VAL A 105 9.15 5.02 3.18
N LEU A 106 9.50 5.06 4.48
CA LEU A 106 9.23 3.96 5.41
C LEU A 106 7.73 3.67 5.55
N LEU A 107 6.89 4.71 5.64
CA LEU A 107 5.45 4.55 5.71
C LEU A 107 4.88 3.93 4.42
N LYS A 108 5.36 4.33 3.24
CA LYS A 108 4.96 3.74 1.96
C LYS A 108 5.33 2.26 1.86
N VAL A 109 6.53 1.89 2.32
CA VAL A 109 6.92 0.48 2.44
C VAL A 109 5.96 -0.27 3.38
N GLY A 110 5.64 0.34 4.53
CA GLY A 110 4.66 -0.20 5.49
C GLY A 110 3.28 -0.43 4.86
N VAL A 111 2.79 0.49 4.04
CA VAL A 111 1.53 0.34 3.29
C VAL A 111 1.60 -0.87 2.36
N ILE A 112 2.67 -1.02 1.57
CA ILE A 112 2.82 -2.14 0.63
C ILE A 112 2.77 -3.48 1.38
N VAL A 113 3.50 -3.59 2.50
CA VAL A 113 3.49 -4.79 3.36
C VAL A 113 2.09 -5.03 3.91
N ALA A 114 1.42 -3.99 4.44
CA ALA A 114 0.08 -4.11 5.00
C ALA A 114 -0.97 -4.54 3.95
N ILE A 115 -0.89 -4.00 2.73
CA ILE A 115 -1.75 -4.39 1.60
C ILE A 115 -1.50 -5.85 1.22
N ASN A 116 -0.24 -6.30 1.15
CA ASN A 116 0.08 -7.68 0.83
C ASN A 116 -0.45 -8.66 1.89
N SER A 117 -0.28 -8.35 3.18
CA SER A 117 -0.86 -9.13 4.28
C SER A 117 -2.39 -9.17 4.21
N TYR A 118 -3.02 -8.04 3.87
CA TYR A 118 -4.47 -7.98 3.67
C TYR A 118 -4.95 -8.87 2.52
N ARG A 119 -4.23 -8.89 1.39
CA ARG A 119 -4.55 -9.75 0.23
C ARG A 119 -4.39 -11.24 0.53
N GLY A 120 -3.37 -11.61 1.32
CA GLY A 120 -3.17 -12.99 1.78
C GLY A 120 -4.36 -13.51 2.57
N ASN A 121 -4.82 -12.74 3.56
CA ASN A 121 -5.96 -13.10 4.40
C ASN A 121 -7.27 -13.23 3.60
N GLN A 122 -7.49 -12.36 2.61
CA GLN A 122 -8.65 -12.44 1.71
C GLN A 122 -8.67 -13.70 0.84
N SER A 123 -7.50 -14.19 0.43
CA SER A 123 -7.39 -15.37 -0.44
C SER A 123 -7.64 -16.68 0.30
N GLN A 124 -7.26 -16.76 1.57
CA GLN A 124 -7.57 -17.91 2.43
C GLN A 124 -9.07 -18.04 2.71
N VAL A 125 -9.75 -16.93 2.99
CA VAL A 125 -11.21 -16.95 3.22
C VAL A 125 -11.96 -17.39 1.97
N ALA A 126 -11.60 -16.90 0.78
CA ALA A 126 -12.22 -17.33 -0.47
C ALA A 126 -11.98 -18.83 -0.78
N GLY A 127 -10.77 -19.34 -0.54
CA GLY A 127 -10.45 -20.76 -0.74
C GLY A 127 -11.21 -21.69 0.22
N SER A 128 -11.46 -21.25 1.46
CA SER A 128 -12.21 -22.04 2.46
C SER A 128 -13.70 -22.17 2.17
N LEU A 129 -14.31 -21.21 1.47
CA LEU A 129 -15.73 -21.22 1.11
C LEU A 129 -16.05 -22.10 -0.10
N GLN A 130 -15.05 -22.46 -0.91
CA GLN A 130 -15.25 -23.28 -2.10
C GLN A 130 -15.18 -24.79 -1.84
N ASN A 131 -14.90 -25.19 -0.60
CA ASN A 131 -14.72 -26.59 -0.18
C ASN A 131 -15.70 -27.18 0.86
N PRO A 132 -16.99 -26.78 0.95
CA PRO A 132 -17.99 -27.63 1.63
C PRO A 132 -18.75 -28.61 0.72
N GLN A 133 -18.79 -28.37 -0.61
CA GLN A 133 -19.79 -29.02 -1.46
C GLN A 133 -19.34 -30.30 -2.20
N GLN A 134 -18.07 -30.69 -2.10
CA GLN A 134 -17.57 -31.86 -2.86
C GLN A 134 -17.67 -33.19 -2.10
N SER A 135 -18.08 -33.18 -0.82
CA SER A 135 -18.22 -34.40 -0.02
C SER A 135 -19.62 -35.03 -0.04
N GLY A 136 -20.60 -34.42 -0.71
CA GLY A 136 -22.00 -34.89 -0.70
C GLY A 136 -22.55 -35.35 -2.05
N LEU A 137 -21.83 -35.19 -3.17
CA LEU A 137 -22.33 -35.52 -4.51
C LEU A 137 -21.92 -36.91 -5.02
N ASN A 138 -21.03 -37.62 -4.31
CA ASN A 138 -20.57 -38.94 -4.74
C ASN A 138 -21.44 -40.11 -4.22
N ASP A 139 -22.38 -39.86 -3.30
CA ASP A 139 -23.23 -40.93 -2.74
C ASP A 139 -24.56 -41.14 -3.49
N VAL A 140 -24.98 -40.21 -4.36
CA VAL A 140 -26.31 -40.28 -5.01
C VAL A 140 -26.28 -41.03 -6.36
N SER A 141 -25.11 -41.25 -6.95
CA SER A 141 -24.97 -41.83 -8.29
C SER A 141 -24.82 -43.36 -8.32
N GLN A 142 -24.70 -44.05 -7.19
CA GLN A 142 -24.47 -45.51 -7.17
C GLN A 142 -25.70 -46.40 -7.01
N ASN A 143 -26.91 -45.89 -6.75
CA ASN A 143 -28.03 -46.73 -6.33
C ASN A 143 -29.26 -46.77 -7.26
N ARG A 144 -29.08 -46.50 -8.56
CA ARG A 144 -30.18 -46.57 -9.54
C ARG A 144 -29.87 -47.56 -10.67
N GLN A 145 -29.72 -48.85 -10.34
CA GLN A 145 -29.89 -49.93 -11.30
C GLN A 145 -31.28 -50.55 -11.12
N VAL A 146 -32.16 -50.33 -12.09
CA VAL A 146 -33.51 -50.89 -12.14
C VAL A 146 -33.46 -52.11 -13.07
N PRO A 147 -33.96 -53.31 -12.67
CA PRO A 147 -33.97 -54.47 -13.54
C PRO A 147 -35.21 -54.40 -14.46
N TYR A 148 -34.99 -54.30 -15.78
CA TYR A 148 -36.07 -54.53 -16.75
C TYR A 148 -36.29 -56.04 -16.89
N GLY A 149 -37.50 -56.47 -16.54
CA GLY A 149 -37.98 -57.83 -16.72
C GLY A 149 -38.00 -58.23 -18.19
N GLN A 150 -37.56 -59.47 -18.45
CA GLN A 150 -37.78 -60.16 -19.70
C GLN A 150 -39.09 -60.94 -19.62
N TYR A 151 -39.92 -60.74 -20.65
CA TYR A 151 -41.05 -61.60 -21.00
C TYR A 151 -40.56 -62.82 -21.76
#